data_AF-A0A3B9MT95-F1
#
_entry.id   AF-A0A3B9MT95-F1
#
_cell.length_a   1.000
_cell.length_b   1.000
_cell.length_c   1.000
_cell.angle_alpha   90.00
_cell.angle_beta   90.00
_cell.angle_gamma   90.00
#
_symmetry.space_group_name_H-M   'P 1'
#
loop_
_entity.id
_entity.type
_entity.pdbx_description
1 polymer ?
#
loop_
_entity_poly.entity_id
_entity_poly.type
_entity_poly.pdbx_seq_one_letter_code
_entity_poly.pdbx_strand_id
1 'polypeptide(L)'
;MRSSYFFNTKHIAKVILLLSMFFLFFTVSYRDVFAVSDNDAFEDTKDAEDLTDESIITGTCGANVTWKYDTSTKVLTIIGNGAMNDYEYGKAPWWNLRDLVSKINFQGSLTRIGNNAFCDFDKISILSVPASLTSIGKNAFTDCANLGSVNLYGNVTDVESGAFMGCSSLGALRLGNQMKNIGAEAFEGGNYSVVEFPETLESIGIGAFGQKIVGGDTPYKRGKLTECYYPKKKVDWYALKIDENAIPEGVIIHCQDGDLGRSEPEKKEEEDPAYNTEVLTDKQKALIQAFVKRMYTKCLEREPDAEGLYDWTSQLEKGRIDGAALARGFVGSPEIYYKNLNDDEYMDMLYHTFFDREPDPEGKAYWLSELQKGRSRVGVLSGFVNSREFSDLCDQYGIARGTMEEDGSSLYNAGARNFVLRLYQVALDRRGEAMGVEDWTHRINTGQMSPTIVARTFFDSLEYMNKHTTNEAYVEDLYLTFLGRKPDVNGKNAWVDKLNSGSSRQEIMTGFADSKEFKNIMAEYGLK
;
A
#
# COMPACT_ATOMS: atom_id res chain seq x y z
N MET A 1 15.36 -60.67 -66.97
CA MET A 1 16.36 -61.68 -66.56
C MET A 1 16.03 -62.11 -65.12
N ARG A 2 16.16 -63.41 -64.85
CA ARG A 2 15.89 -64.18 -63.61
C ARG A 2 16.43 -63.46 -62.35
N SER A 3 15.84 -63.57 -61.15
CA SER A 3 15.62 -64.80 -60.38
C SER A 3 14.63 -64.61 -59.21
N SER A 4 14.14 -65.73 -58.72
CA SER A 4 12.96 -66.04 -57.91
C SER A 4 13.29 -66.43 -56.45
N TYR A 5 12.22 -66.74 -55.68
CA TYR A 5 12.12 -67.53 -54.42
C TYR A 5 12.20 -66.76 -53.08
N PHE A 6 11.49 -67.03 -51.98
CA PHE A 6 10.28 -67.82 -51.62
C PHE A 6 9.99 -67.54 -50.10
N PHE A 7 8.71 -67.53 -49.69
CA PHE A 7 8.11 -68.02 -48.41
C PHE A 7 8.57 -67.59 -46.98
N ASN A 8 7.57 -67.03 -46.26
CA ASN A 8 6.97 -67.49 -44.98
C ASN A 8 7.51 -67.12 -43.57
N THR A 9 6.57 -66.52 -42.81
CA THR A 9 6.26 -66.66 -41.37
C THR A 9 7.39 -66.82 -40.35
N LYS A 10 7.59 -65.76 -39.53
CA LYS A 10 7.43 -65.72 -38.06
C LYS A 10 8.13 -64.48 -37.48
N HIS A 11 7.58 -63.94 -36.39
CA HIS A 11 8.13 -62.94 -35.47
C HIS A 11 7.88 -61.45 -35.77
N ILE A 12 6.63 -61.03 -35.54
CA ILE A 12 6.33 -59.70 -34.97
C ILE A 12 6.54 -59.82 -33.46
N ALA A 13 7.75 -59.50 -32.99
CA ALA A 13 8.03 -59.11 -31.61
C ALA A 13 9.44 -58.52 -31.54
N LYS A 14 9.56 -57.36 -30.88
CA LYS A 14 10.77 -56.55 -30.63
C LYS A 14 11.13 -55.61 -31.78
N VAL A 15 10.75 -54.34 -31.63
CA VAL A 15 11.62 -53.18 -31.34
C VAL A 15 10.78 -51.92 -31.59
N ILE A 16 10.08 -51.44 -30.56
CA ILE A 16 9.62 -50.04 -30.50
C ILE A 16 10.01 -49.54 -29.11
N LEU A 17 11.19 -48.94 -29.04
CA LEU A 17 11.62 -48.05 -27.99
C LEU A 17 12.72 -47.19 -28.63
N LEU A 18 12.34 -46.01 -29.10
CA LEU A 18 13.12 -44.77 -29.06
C LEU A 18 12.58 -43.73 -30.05
N LEU A 19 12.33 -42.55 -29.48
CA LEU A 19 12.39 -41.22 -30.11
C LEU A 19 11.15 -40.72 -30.84
N SER A 20 10.25 -40.20 -30.01
CA SER A 20 9.54 -38.93 -30.17
C SER A 20 10.24 -37.90 -31.07
N MET A 21 9.51 -37.31 -32.04
CA MET A 21 9.43 -35.85 -32.20
C MET A 21 8.53 -35.40 -33.37
N PHE A 22 7.83 -34.29 -33.14
CA PHE A 22 7.22 -33.33 -34.09
C PHE A 22 5.79 -33.54 -34.65
N PHE A 23 4.82 -32.93 -33.94
CA PHE A 23 3.78 -31.97 -34.39
C PHE A 23 3.28 -32.02 -35.86
N LEU A 24 1.96 -32.17 -36.08
CA LEU A 24 0.98 -31.07 -36.35
C LEU A 24 -0.36 -31.59 -36.94
N PHE A 25 -1.43 -30.84 -36.62
CA PHE A 25 -2.80 -30.78 -37.18
C PHE A 25 -3.91 -31.57 -36.47
N PHE A 26 -4.56 -30.90 -35.50
CA PHE A 26 -5.95 -31.10 -35.15
C PHE A 26 -6.83 -30.13 -35.97
N THR A 27 -7.81 -30.67 -36.70
CA THR A 27 -9.08 -29.98 -36.97
C THR A 27 -10.16 -30.91 -36.47
N VAL A 28 -11.00 -30.46 -35.53
CA VAL A 28 -12.28 -31.10 -35.23
C VAL A 28 -13.34 -30.02 -35.20
N SER A 29 -14.28 -30.16 -36.12
CA SER A 29 -15.52 -29.40 -36.23
C SER A 29 -16.59 -30.05 -35.36
N TYR A 30 -17.31 -29.22 -34.62
CA TYR A 30 -18.45 -29.54 -33.75
C TYR A 30 -19.66 -30.06 -34.54
N ARG A 31 -20.39 -31.06 -34.01
CA ARG A 31 -21.86 -31.21 -34.19
C ARG A 31 -22.52 -32.18 -33.18
N ASP A 32 -23.60 -31.66 -32.58
CA ASP A 32 -24.88 -32.26 -32.11
C ASP A 32 -24.88 -33.32 -30.98
N VAL A 33 -25.46 -33.14 -29.77
CA VAL A 33 -26.84 -32.81 -29.29
C VAL A 33 -27.74 -34.06 -29.09
N PHE A 34 -27.93 -34.41 -27.79
CA PHE A 34 -29.00 -35.18 -27.09
C PHE A 34 -29.23 -36.70 -27.31
N ALA A 35 -29.20 -37.47 -26.19
CA ALA A 35 -30.24 -38.44 -25.79
C ALA A 35 -30.04 -38.91 -24.32
N VAL A 36 -31.14 -39.09 -23.59
CA VAL A 36 -31.26 -39.61 -22.21
C VAL A 36 -31.86 -41.02 -22.25
N SER A 37 -31.37 -41.99 -21.46
CA SER A 37 -32.17 -42.88 -20.58
C SER A 37 -31.37 -44.06 -19.95
N ASP A 38 -31.53 -44.20 -18.64
CA ASP A 38 -31.63 -45.38 -17.75
C ASP A 38 -30.53 -46.47 -17.57
N ASN A 39 -30.06 -46.53 -16.31
CA ASN A 39 -29.69 -47.64 -15.40
C ASN A 39 -29.20 -49.01 -15.95
N ASP A 40 -28.01 -49.42 -15.47
CA ASP A 40 -27.83 -50.68 -14.71
C ASP A 40 -26.45 -50.72 -14.00
N ALA A 41 -26.36 -51.44 -12.88
CA ALA A 41 -25.24 -51.46 -11.95
C ALA A 41 -24.31 -52.69 -12.08
N PHE A 42 -23.05 -52.48 -11.67
CA PHE A 42 -22.04 -53.44 -11.17
C PHE A 42 -21.25 -54.33 -12.16
N GLU A 43 -19.96 -54.01 -12.37
CA GLU A 43 -18.84 -54.92 -12.06
C GLU A 43 -17.49 -54.15 -11.96
N ASP A 44 -16.66 -54.58 -11.02
CA ASP A 44 -15.39 -53.99 -10.57
C ASP A 44 -14.21 -54.63 -11.34
N THR A 45 -13.44 -53.83 -12.09
CA THR A 45 -12.02 -54.13 -12.37
C THR A 45 -11.22 -52.84 -12.56
N LYS A 46 -10.45 -52.52 -11.53
CA LYS A 46 -9.12 -51.89 -11.51
C LYS A 46 -8.41 -51.76 -12.87
N ASP A 47 -8.35 -50.54 -13.39
CA ASP A 47 -7.22 -50.02 -14.15
C ASP A 47 -6.94 -48.59 -13.65
N ALA A 48 -5.81 -48.43 -12.97
CA ALA A 48 -5.31 -47.15 -12.49
C ALA A 48 -4.42 -46.56 -13.58
N GLU A 49 -5.01 -45.99 -14.62
CA GLU A 49 -4.32 -45.16 -15.61
C GLU A 49 -5.17 -43.94 -15.94
N ASP A 50 -4.57 -42.76 -15.71
CA ASP A 50 -4.97 -41.43 -16.16
C ASP A 50 -6.20 -40.78 -15.50
N LEU A 51 -6.10 -40.51 -14.19
CA LEU A 51 -6.89 -39.44 -13.57
C LEU A 51 -6.23 -38.10 -13.91
N THR A 52 -6.65 -37.47 -15.01
CA THR A 52 -6.61 -36.01 -15.05
C THR A 52 -7.32 -35.52 -13.79
N ASP A 53 -6.65 -34.73 -12.96
CA ASP A 53 -7.28 -34.14 -11.78
C ASP A 53 -8.49 -33.32 -12.26
N GLU A 54 -9.70 -33.90 -12.22
CA GLU A 54 -10.96 -33.27 -12.65
C GLU A 54 -11.23 -31.95 -11.90
N SER A 55 -10.47 -31.71 -10.82
CA SER A 55 -10.52 -30.46 -10.09
C SER A 55 -9.76 -29.31 -10.77
N ILE A 56 -8.95 -29.57 -11.80
CA ILE A 56 -8.04 -28.59 -12.40
C ILE A 56 -8.35 -28.35 -13.88
N ILE A 57 -8.65 -27.09 -14.23
CA ILE A 57 -8.81 -26.63 -15.62
C ILE A 57 -7.56 -25.84 -16.01
N THR A 58 -7.01 -26.04 -17.20
CA THR A 58 -5.79 -25.33 -17.65
C THR A 58 -5.90 -24.81 -19.08
N GLY A 59 -5.01 -23.90 -19.45
CA GLY A 59 -4.85 -23.44 -20.83
C GLY A 59 -3.68 -22.49 -21.00
N THR A 60 -3.57 -21.89 -22.19
CA THR A 60 -2.54 -20.89 -22.50
C THR A 60 -3.15 -19.48 -22.48
N CYS A 61 -2.34 -18.48 -22.13
CA CYS A 61 -2.76 -17.07 -22.10
C CYS A 61 -1.63 -16.10 -22.48
N GLY A 62 -0.58 -16.59 -23.11
CA GLY A 62 0.55 -15.84 -23.65
C GLY A 62 1.53 -16.79 -24.33
N ALA A 63 2.56 -16.25 -25.00
CA ALA A 63 3.56 -17.08 -25.70
C ALA A 63 4.28 -18.06 -24.75
N ASN A 64 4.57 -17.62 -23.53
CA ASN A 64 5.21 -18.40 -22.47
C ASN A 64 4.44 -18.28 -21.15
N VAL A 65 3.12 -18.06 -21.24
CA VAL A 65 2.23 -17.87 -20.09
C VAL A 65 1.04 -18.81 -20.23
N THR A 66 0.80 -19.59 -19.19
CA THR A 66 -0.33 -20.51 -19.05
C THR A 66 -1.19 -20.12 -17.86
N TRP A 67 -2.36 -20.72 -17.76
CA TRP A 67 -3.23 -20.55 -16.62
C TRP A 67 -3.74 -21.91 -16.13
N LYS A 68 -4.05 -21.94 -14.84
CA LYS A 68 -4.62 -23.06 -14.14
C LYS A 68 -5.71 -22.56 -13.21
N TYR A 69 -6.91 -23.12 -13.26
CA TYR A 69 -7.97 -22.89 -12.30
C TYR A 69 -8.19 -24.17 -11.48
N ASP A 70 -8.15 -24.03 -10.16
CA ASP A 70 -8.48 -25.09 -9.23
C ASP A 70 -9.93 -24.91 -8.76
N THR A 71 -10.79 -25.84 -9.18
CA THR A 71 -12.22 -25.85 -8.88
C THR A 71 -12.51 -26.13 -7.41
N SER A 72 -11.58 -26.73 -6.66
CA SER A 72 -11.75 -27.02 -5.23
C SER A 72 -11.44 -25.79 -4.38
N THR A 73 -10.30 -25.13 -4.66
CA THR A 73 -9.85 -23.95 -3.92
C THR A 73 -10.42 -22.65 -4.48
N LYS A 74 -11.01 -22.69 -5.68
CA LYS A 74 -11.52 -21.54 -6.44
C LYS A 74 -10.44 -20.52 -6.82
N VAL A 75 -9.18 -20.97 -6.93
CA VAL A 75 -8.03 -20.13 -7.23
C VAL A 75 -7.68 -20.21 -8.71
N LEU A 76 -7.58 -19.05 -9.37
CA LEU A 76 -7.01 -18.92 -10.71
C LEU A 76 -5.53 -18.56 -10.60
N THR A 77 -4.65 -19.37 -11.17
CA THR A 77 -3.20 -19.15 -11.16
C THR A 77 -2.72 -18.88 -12.58
N ILE A 78 -2.04 -17.75 -12.79
CA ILE A 78 -1.32 -17.44 -14.01
C ILE A 78 0.14 -17.84 -13.82
N ILE A 79 0.69 -18.62 -14.74
CA ILE A 79 2.00 -19.26 -14.62
C ILE A 79 2.83 -18.92 -15.86
N GLY A 80 4.02 -18.38 -15.69
CA GLY A 80 4.98 -18.23 -16.79
C GLY A 80 5.76 -16.93 -16.78
N ASN A 81 6.48 -16.71 -17.87
CA ASN A 81 7.40 -15.58 -18.02
C ASN A 81 7.01 -14.72 -19.22
N GLY A 82 6.93 -13.40 -19.04
CA GLY A 82 6.57 -12.46 -20.11
C GLY A 82 5.12 -11.97 -20.04
N ALA A 83 4.55 -11.60 -21.18
CA ALA A 83 3.26 -10.92 -21.25
C ALA A 83 2.07 -11.88 -21.48
N MET A 84 0.93 -11.56 -20.88
CA MET A 84 -0.36 -12.12 -21.25
C MET A 84 -0.85 -11.55 -22.59
N ASN A 85 -1.66 -12.33 -23.32
CA ASN A 85 -2.39 -11.86 -24.50
C ASN A 85 -3.43 -10.81 -24.13
N ASP A 86 -3.74 -9.93 -25.08
CA ASP A 86 -4.91 -9.05 -25.00
C ASP A 86 -6.18 -9.78 -25.41
N TYR A 87 -7.28 -9.45 -24.74
CA TYR A 87 -8.59 -10.00 -25.02
C TYR A 87 -9.59 -8.90 -25.37
N GLU A 88 -10.56 -9.25 -26.21
CA GLU A 88 -11.82 -8.52 -26.27
C GLU A 88 -12.62 -8.79 -24.99
N TYR A 89 -13.56 -7.89 -24.68
CA TYR A 89 -14.45 -8.05 -23.54
C TYR A 89 -15.16 -9.42 -23.57
N GLY A 90 -15.08 -10.16 -22.47
CA GLY A 90 -15.69 -11.48 -22.37
C GLY A 90 -14.94 -12.63 -23.07
N LYS A 91 -13.73 -12.40 -23.59
CA LYS A 91 -12.99 -13.41 -24.38
C LYS A 91 -11.77 -14.03 -23.69
N ALA A 92 -11.43 -13.60 -22.48
CA ALA A 92 -10.38 -14.27 -21.70
C ALA A 92 -10.75 -15.76 -21.50
N PRO A 93 -9.79 -16.71 -21.57
CA PRO A 93 -10.08 -18.14 -21.49
C PRO A 93 -10.87 -18.59 -20.26
N TRP A 94 -10.74 -17.85 -19.16
CA TRP A 94 -11.39 -18.09 -17.87
C TRP A 94 -12.61 -17.20 -17.61
N TRP A 95 -13.12 -16.47 -18.61
CA TRP A 95 -14.21 -15.51 -18.43
C TRP A 95 -15.47 -16.11 -17.77
N ASN A 96 -15.83 -17.32 -18.21
CA ASN A 96 -17.00 -18.04 -17.67
C ASN A 96 -16.80 -18.50 -16.21
N LEU A 97 -15.60 -18.34 -15.64
CA LEU A 97 -15.27 -18.67 -14.27
C LEU A 97 -15.29 -17.44 -13.34
N ARG A 98 -15.52 -16.22 -13.86
CA ARG A 98 -15.42 -14.96 -13.07
C ARG A 98 -16.28 -14.95 -11.81
N ASP A 99 -17.47 -15.55 -11.87
CA ASP A 99 -18.41 -15.67 -10.75
C ASP A 99 -18.01 -16.74 -9.73
N LEU A 100 -16.92 -17.48 -9.98
CA LEU A 100 -16.42 -18.57 -9.15
C LEU A 100 -15.04 -18.29 -8.57
N VAL A 101 -14.20 -17.49 -9.23
CA VAL A 101 -12.81 -17.22 -8.80
C VAL A 101 -12.79 -16.35 -7.54
N SER A 102 -12.25 -16.88 -6.45
CA SER A 102 -12.11 -16.15 -5.18
C SER A 102 -10.74 -15.48 -5.02
N LYS A 103 -9.73 -15.93 -5.79
CA LYS A 103 -8.36 -15.45 -5.71
C LYS A 103 -7.64 -15.63 -7.04
N ILE A 104 -6.83 -14.63 -7.39
CA ILE A 104 -5.86 -14.72 -8.49
C ILE A 104 -4.45 -14.83 -7.90
N ASN A 105 -3.69 -15.81 -8.36
CA ASN A 105 -2.28 -15.99 -8.04
C ASN A 105 -1.43 -15.83 -9.29
N PHE A 106 -0.21 -15.35 -9.11
CA PHE A 106 0.79 -15.26 -10.18
C PHE A 106 2.03 -16.06 -9.80
N GLN A 107 2.56 -16.85 -10.74
CA GLN A 107 3.78 -17.65 -10.59
C GLN A 107 4.71 -17.42 -11.79
N GLY A 108 5.98 -17.16 -11.52
CA GLY A 108 6.96 -16.78 -12.54
C GLY A 108 7.08 -15.27 -12.73
N SER A 109 7.77 -14.87 -13.79
CA SER A 109 8.12 -13.47 -14.07
C SER A 109 7.17 -12.87 -15.11
N LEU A 110 5.90 -12.69 -14.74
CA LEU A 110 4.91 -12.03 -15.59
C LEU A 110 5.24 -10.54 -15.72
N THR A 111 5.30 -10.02 -16.94
CA THR A 111 5.63 -8.60 -17.22
C THR A 111 4.42 -7.75 -17.58
N ARG A 112 3.34 -8.34 -18.12
CA ARG A 112 2.13 -7.59 -18.47
C ARG A 112 0.87 -8.41 -18.26
N ILE A 113 -0.15 -7.76 -17.69
CA ILE A 113 -1.54 -8.25 -17.69
C ILE A 113 -2.22 -7.71 -18.94
N GLY A 114 -2.89 -8.60 -19.68
CA GLY A 114 -3.54 -8.28 -20.94
C GLY A 114 -4.85 -7.50 -20.79
N ASN A 115 -5.29 -6.88 -21.88
CA ASN A 115 -6.55 -6.15 -21.93
C ASN A 115 -7.73 -7.07 -21.62
N ASN A 116 -8.71 -6.57 -20.85
CA ASN A 116 -9.93 -7.29 -20.44
C ASN A 116 -9.66 -8.67 -19.79
N ALA A 117 -8.46 -8.90 -19.24
CA ALA A 117 -8.07 -10.22 -18.75
C ALA A 117 -8.93 -10.71 -17.58
N PHE A 118 -9.32 -9.83 -16.66
CA PHE A 118 -10.03 -10.15 -15.42
C PHE A 118 -11.19 -9.17 -15.14
N CYS A 119 -11.84 -8.62 -16.18
CA CYS A 119 -13.01 -7.78 -15.95
C CYS A 119 -14.20 -8.58 -15.36
N ASP A 120 -15.06 -7.90 -14.61
CA ASP A 120 -16.23 -8.46 -13.91
C ASP A 120 -15.91 -9.60 -12.91
N PHE A 121 -14.70 -9.61 -12.32
CA PHE A 121 -14.31 -10.56 -11.28
C PHE A 121 -14.85 -10.12 -9.91
N ASP A 122 -16.16 -10.24 -9.71
CA ASP A 122 -16.82 -9.72 -8.50
C ASP A 122 -16.51 -10.48 -7.21
N LYS A 123 -15.82 -11.62 -7.24
CA LYS A 123 -15.51 -12.40 -6.01
C LYS A 123 -14.12 -12.18 -5.44
N ILE A 124 -13.25 -11.44 -6.13
CA ILE A 124 -11.92 -11.13 -5.61
C ILE A 124 -11.99 -9.89 -4.72
N SER A 125 -11.35 -9.94 -3.56
CA SER A 125 -11.30 -8.82 -2.60
C SER A 125 -9.94 -8.16 -2.49
N ILE A 126 -8.88 -8.86 -2.87
CA ILE A 126 -7.50 -8.38 -2.82
C ILE A 126 -6.79 -8.82 -4.10
N LEU A 127 -6.05 -7.89 -4.72
CA LEU A 127 -5.13 -8.18 -5.82
C LEU A 127 -3.69 -7.91 -5.38
N SER A 128 -2.85 -8.95 -5.46
CA SER A 128 -1.40 -8.86 -5.29
C SER A 128 -0.75 -9.22 -6.62
N VAL A 129 -0.01 -8.26 -7.20
CA VAL A 129 0.69 -8.43 -8.48
C VAL A 129 2.13 -8.91 -8.25
N PRO A 130 2.73 -9.65 -9.22
CA PRO A 130 4.11 -10.08 -9.09
C PRO A 130 5.07 -8.90 -9.28
N ALA A 131 6.23 -8.93 -8.60
CA ALA A 131 7.22 -7.84 -8.65
C ALA A 131 7.78 -7.58 -10.07
N SER A 132 7.74 -8.58 -10.95
CA SER A 132 8.14 -8.46 -12.35
C SER A 132 7.15 -7.71 -13.23
N LEU A 133 5.94 -7.44 -12.75
CA LEU A 133 4.89 -6.81 -13.54
C LEU A 133 5.28 -5.35 -13.84
N THR A 134 5.26 -4.98 -15.12
CA THR A 134 5.57 -3.62 -15.59
C THR A 134 4.33 -2.89 -16.08
N SER A 135 3.32 -3.59 -16.60
CA SER A 135 2.11 -2.92 -17.09
C SER A 135 0.81 -3.71 -16.90
N ILE A 136 -0.29 -2.97 -16.75
CA ILE A 136 -1.65 -3.47 -16.65
C ILE A 136 -2.46 -2.95 -17.84
N GLY A 137 -2.97 -3.87 -18.65
CA GLY A 137 -3.68 -3.56 -19.88
C GLY A 137 -5.04 -2.91 -19.69
N LYS A 138 -5.56 -2.35 -20.78
CA LYS A 138 -6.86 -1.68 -20.83
C LYS A 138 -7.96 -2.57 -20.26
N ASN A 139 -8.76 -2.03 -19.36
CA ASN A 139 -9.91 -2.71 -18.74
C ASN A 139 -9.57 -4.05 -18.05
N ALA A 140 -8.31 -4.28 -17.64
CA ALA A 140 -7.88 -5.58 -17.13
C ALA A 140 -8.67 -6.07 -15.91
N PHE A 141 -9.16 -5.17 -15.05
CA PHE A 141 -9.94 -5.44 -13.84
C PHE A 141 -11.18 -4.54 -13.75
N THR A 142 -11.75 -4.13 -14.89
CA THR A 142 -12.98 -3.31 -14.92
C THR A 142 -14.12 -4.03 -14.21
N ASP A 143 -14.92 -3.28 -13.45
CA ASP A 143 -16.13 -3.71 -12.76
C ASP A 143 -15.90 -4.91 -11.81
N CYS A 144 -14.70 -5.05 -11.22
CA CYS A 144 -14.46 -5.95 -10.09
C CYS A 144 -14.99 -5.33 -8.79
N ALA A 145 -16.31 -5.35 -8.58
CA ALA A 145 -16.97 -4.50 -7.59
C ALA A 145 -16.54 -4.74 -6.14
N ASN A 146 -16.14 -5.96 -5.77
CA ASN A 146 -15.70 -6.31 -4.41
C ASN A 146 -14.19 -6.19 -4.19
N LEU A 147 -13.41 -5.77 -5.20
CA LEU A 147 -11.97 -5.59 -5.07
C LEU A 147 -11.68 -4.41 -4.13
N GLY A 148 -11.34 -4.71 -2.89
CA GLY A 148 -11.19 -3.73 -1.82
C GLY A 148 -9.80 -3.13 -1.69
N SER A 149 -8.78 -3.89 -2.10
CA SER A 149 -7.38 -3.48 -2.02
C SER A 149 -6.61 -3.86 -3.28
N VAL A 150 -5.90 -2.88 -3.83
CA VAL A 150 -4.96 -3.06 -4.95
C VAL A 150 -3.60 -2.54 -4.51
N ASN A 151 -2.62 -3.44 -4.53
CA ASN A 151 -1.24 -3.10 -4.22
C ASN A 151 -0.39 -3.22 -5.50
N LEU A 152 0.02 -2.08 -6.05
CA LEU A 152 0.89 -2.01 -7.23
C LEU A 152 2.36 -1.78 -6.86
N TYR A 153 2.78 -2.09 -5.63
CA TYR A 153 4.20 -2.08 -5.25
C TYR A 153 4.98 -3.08 -6.10
N GLY A 154 5.98 -2.59 -6.83
CA GLY A 154 6.76 -3.35 -7.78
C GLY A 154 7.27 -2.47 -8.91
N ASN A 155 7.50 -3.08 -10.07
CA ASN A 155 8.02 -2.40 -11.25
C ASN A 155 6.93 -1.88 -12.20
N VAL A 156 5.68 -1.74 -11.73
CA VAL A 156 4.56 -1.29 -12.57
C VAL A 156 4.79 0.17 -12.94
N THR A 157 5.01 0.42 -14.23
CA THR A 157 5.20 1.74 -14.83
C THR A 157 3.92 2.29 -15.45
N ASP A 158 3.03 1.40 -15.92
CA ASP A 158 1.88 1.80 -16.72
C ASP A 158 0.60 1.07 -16.28
N VAL A 159 -0.44 1.86 -15.99
CA VAL A 159 -1.81 1.38 -15.82
C VAL A 159 -2.63 1.98 -16.96
N GLU A 160 -3.10 1.14 -17.89
CA GLU A 160 -3.84 1.61 -19.06
C GLU A 160 -5.29 2.00 -18.73
N SER A 161 -5.98 2.57 -19.73
CA SER A 161 -7.33 3.09 -19.58
C SER A 161 -8.31 2.07 -18.99
N GLY A 162 -9.13 2.52 -18.05
CA GLY A 162 -10.19 1.74 -17.42
C GLY A 162 -9.73 0.49 -16.65
N ALA A 163 -8.42 0.30 -16.42
CA ALA A 163 -7.86 -0.92 -15.85
C ALA A 163 -8.54 -1.37 -14.55
N PHE A 164 -8.99 -0.45 -13.69
CA PHE A 164 -9.75 -0.68 -12.45
C PHE A 164 -11.04 0.15 -12.40
N MET A 165 -11.55 0.60 -13.54
CA MET A 165 -12.82 1.33 -13.62
C MET A 165 -13.94 0.50 -12.98
N GLY A 166 -14.76 1.09 -12.12
CA GLY A 166 -15.89 0.42 -11.49
C GLY A 166 -15.56 -0.50 -10.31
N CYS A 167 -14.31 -0.51 -9.83
CA CYS A 167 -13.93 -1.23 -8.61
C CYS A 167 -14.48 -0.50 -7.35
N SER A 168 -15.80 -0.56 -7.16
CA SER A 168 -16.52 0.27 -6.18
C SER A 168 -16.18 0.01 -4.71
N SER A 169 -15.58 -1.12 -4.38
CA SER A 169 -15.09 -1.40 -3.02
C SER A 169 -13.64 -0.95 -2.78
N LEU A 170 -12.92 -0.51 -3.82
CA LEU A 170 -11.48 -0.24 -3.76
C LEU A 170 -11.18 0.96 -2.85
N GLY A 171 -10.95 0.70 -1.57
CA GLY A 171 -10.65 1.71 -0.55
C GLY A 171 -9.16 1.87 -0.27
N ALA A 172 -8.35 0.84 -0.58
CA ALA A 172 -6.91 0.86 -0.40
C ALA A 172 -6.22 0.74 -1.76
N LEU A 173 -5.85 1.89 -2.33
CA LEU A 173 -5.06 1.98 -3.55
C LEU A 173 -3.63 2.39 -3.21
N ARG A 174 -2.65 1.58 -3.61
CA ARG A 174 -1.22 1.89 -3.45
C ARG A 174 -0.52 1.85 -4.80
N LEU A 175 0.00 3.00 -5.24
CA LEU A 175 0.77 3.13 -6.47
C LEU A 175 2.26 2.77 -6.20
N GLY A 176 2.91 2.18 -7.19
CA GLY A 176 4.33 1.82 -7.10
C GLY A 176 5.26 2.99 -7.38
N ASN A 177 6.46 2.99 -6.79
CA ASN A 177 7.47 4.05 -6.96
C ASN A 177 8.01 4.21 -8.38
N GLN A 178 7.69 3.29 -9.29
CA GLN A 178 8.06 3.34 -10.70
C GLN A 178 6.91 3.75 -11.61
N MET A 179 5.71 4.04 -11.07
CA MET A 179 4.55 4.43 -11.88
C MET A 179 4.86 5.70 -12.66
N LYS A 180 4.59 5.66 -13.96
CA LYS A 180 4.76 6.78 -14.88
C LYS A 180 3.42 7.25 -15.43
N ASN A 181 2.58 6.31 -15.85
CA ASN A 181 1.38 6.63 -16.61
C ASN A 181 0.15 5.98 -15.99
N ILE A 182 -0.86 6.82 -15.74
CA ILE A 182 -2.19 6.41 -15.30
C ILE A 182 -3.17 6.76 -16.41
N GLY A 183 -3.79 5.76 -17.02
CA GLY A 183 -4.68 5.94 -18.17
C GLY A 183 -6.02 6.58 -17.81
N ALA A 184 -6.75 6.99 -18.85
CA ALA A 184 -8.11 7.49 -18.73
C ALA A 184 -9.00 6.52 -17.94
N GLU A 185 -9.77 7.04 -16.98
CA GLU A 185 -10.73 6.26 -16.16
C GLU A 185 -10.10 5.08 -15.39
N ALA A 186 -8.76 5.02 -15.27
CA ALA A 186 -8.05 3.84 -14.78
C ALA A 186 -8.49 3.39 -13.39
N PHE A 187 -8.89 4.30 -12.50
CA PHE A 187 -9.38 4.01 -11.15
C PHE A 187 -10.78 4.61 -10.90
N GLU A 188 -11.52 4.98 -11.94
CA GLU A 188 -12.82 5.62 -11.79
C GLU A 188 -13.79 4.78 -10.95
N GLY A 189 -14.49 5.41 -10.01
CA GLY A 189 -15.49 4.74 -9.16
C GLY A 189 -14.90 4.01 -7.95
N GLY A 190 -13.60 4.14 -7.68
CA GLY A 190 -12.99 3.68 -6.44
C GLY A 190 -13.50 4.41 -5.18
N ASN A 191 -13.29 3.78 -4.03
CA ASN A 191 -13.77 4.20 -2.71
C ASN A 191 -12.66 4.70 -1.77
N TYR A 192 -11.48 4.97 -2.32
CA TYR A 192 -10.32 5.52 -1.61
C TYR A 192 -10.52 7.01 -1.33
N SER A 193 -9.97 7.48 -0.20
CA SER A 193 -10.00 8.90 0.19
C SER A 193 -8.70 9.64 -0.03
N VAL A 194 -7.59 8.90 -0.12
CA VAL A 194 -6.25 9.44 -0.29
C VAL A 194 -5.53 8.66 -1.40
N VAL A 195 -4.79 9.37 -2.25
CA VAL A 195 -3.87 8.78 -3.24
C VAL A 195 -2.47 9.38 -3.10
N GLU A 196 -1.47 8.52 -2.96
CA GLU A 196 -0.06 8.92 -2.98
C GLU A 196 0.51 8.68 -4.37
N PHE A 197 0.97 9.76 -5.01
CA PHE A 197 1.63 9.71 -6.31
C PHE A 197 3.15 9.52 -6.15
N PRO A 198 3.79 8.75 -7.04
CA PRO A 198 5.25 8.61 -7.00
C PRO A 198 5.96 9.77 -7.68
N GLU A 199 7.23 9.96 -7.34
CA GLU A 199 8.11 10.96 -7.97
C GLU A 199 8.27 10.72 -9.48
N THR A 200 8.13 9.49 -9.95
CA THR A 200 8.29 9.10 -11.36
C THR A 200 7.07 9.37 -12.22
N LEU A 201 5.97 9.89 -11.66
CA LEU A 201 4.75 10.14 -12.39
C LEU A 201 5.01 11.10 -13.57
N GLU A 202 4.48 10.77 -14.74
CA GLU A 202 4.60 11.53 -15.99
C GLU A 202 3.23 11.95 -16.55
N SER A 203 2.20 11.10 -16.40
CA SER A 203 0.85 11.41 -16.91
C SER A 203 -0.31 10.81 -16.10
N ILE A 204 -1.45 11.53 -16.12
CA ILE A 204 -2.75 11.09 -15.61
C ILE A 204 -3.83 11.40 -16.65
N GLY A 205 -4.53 10.38 -17.12
CA GLY A 205 -5.56 10.49 -18.15
C GLY A 205 -6.91 10.99 -17.64
N ILE A 206 -7.78 11.36 -18.58
CA ILE A 206 -9.11 11.91 -18.31
C ILE A 206 -9.91 11.02 -17.35
N GLY A 207 -10.51 11.63 -16.31
CA GLY A 207 -11.36 10.91 -15.36
C GLY A 207 -10.67 9.79 -14.55
N ALA A 208 -9.33 9.69 -14.56
CA ALA A 208 -8.61 8.59 -13.94
C ALA A 208 -9.04 8.27 -12.50
N PHE A 209 -9.37 9.29 -11.71
CA PHE A 209 -9.84 9.16 -10.33
C PHE A 209 -11.27 9.66 -10.12
N GLY A 210 -12.06 9.74 -11.20
CA GLY A 210 -13.46 10.18 -11.19
C GLY A 210 -14.42 9.23 -10.46
N GLN A 211 -15.70 9.55 -10.50
CA GLN A 211 -16.78 8.68 -10.02
C GLN A 211 -17.75 8.34 -11.15
N LYS A 212 -18.06 7.05 -11.28
CA LYS A 212 -19.03 6.52 -12.25
C LYS A 212 -20.40 7.18 -12.04
N ILE A 213 -20.86 7.96 -13.03
CA ILE A 213 -22.19 8.57 -13.01
C ILE A 213 -23.23 7.49 -13.28
N VAL A 214 -23.99 7.11 -12.24
CA VAL A 214 -25.21 6.30 -12.44
C VAL A 214 -26.38 7.27 -12.74
N GLY A 215 -26.50 7.65 -14.03
CA GLY A 215 -27.67 8.32 -14.61
C GLY A 215 -27.70 9.86 -14.61
N GLY A 216 -27.66 10.45 -15.82
CA GLY A 216 -28.27 11.76 -16.17
C GLY A 216 -27.54 13.06 -15.80
N ASP A 217 -27.11 13.80 -16.83
CA ASP A 217 -26.81 15.25 -16.95
C ASP A 217 -26.70 16.10 -15.66
N THR A 218 -25.74 15.80 -14.79
CA THR A 218 -25.31 16.70 -13.70
C THR A 218 -23.79 16.65 -13.53
N PRO A 219 -23.14 17.72 -13.00
CA PRO A 219 -21.70 17.75 -12.80
C PRO A 219 -21.25 16.61 -11.87
N TYR A 220 -20.08 16.03 -12.14
CA TYR A 220 -19.44 14.97 -11.36
C TYR A 220 -19.71 15.14 -9.84
N LYS A 221 -20.35 14.16 -9.19
CA LYS A 221 -20.44 14.16 -7.73
C LYS A 221 -19.04 14.00 -7.13
N ARG A 222 -18.76 14.70 -6.03
CA ARG A 222 -17.56 14.50 -5.21
C ARG A 222 -17.37 13.01 -4.93
N GLY A 223 -16.27 12.45 -5.44
CA GLY A 223 -15.79 11.15 -5.00
C GLY A 223 -15.35 11.18 -3.54
N LYS A 224 -15.08 9.99 -2.97
CA LYS A 224 -14.49 9.93 -1.63
C LYS A 224 -13.05 10.42 -1.58
N LEU A 225 -12.37 10.47 -2.73
CA LEU A 225 -11.05 11.07 -2.85
C LEU A 225 -11.14 12.52 -2.41
N THR A 226 -10.44 12.86 -1.35
CA THR A 226 -10.36 14.22 -0.79
C THR A 226 -8.95 14.78 -0.90
N GLU A 227 -7.93 13.92 -0.86
CA GLU A 227 -6.53 14.32 -0.81
C GLU A 227 -5.65 13.49 -1.73
N CYS A 228 -4.72 14.15 -2.39
CA CYS A 228 -3.64 13.55 -3.15
C CYS A 228 -2.30 14.05 -2.60
N TYR A 229 -1.29 13.20 -2.56
CA TYR A 229 0.06 13.57 -2.14
C TYR A 229 1.01 13.42 -3.32
N TYR A 230 1.64 14.52 -3.72
CA TYR A 230 2.64 14.53 -4.78
C TYR A 230 4.00 14.96 -4.20
N PRO A 231 5.04 14.12 -4.28
CA PRO A 231 6.29 14.31 -3.53
C PRO A 231 7.18 15.45 -4.05
N LYS A 232 6.84 16.05 -5.20
CA LYS A 232 7.59 17.13 -5.84
C LYS A 232 6.88 18.48 -5.67
N LYS A 233 7.48 19.53 -6.22
CA LYS A 233 6.95 20.90 -6.13
C LYS A 233 5.75 21.10 -7.06
N LYS A 234 4.98 22.15 -6.82
CA LYS A 234 3.86 22.61 -7.66
C LYS A 234 4.31 22.79 -9.12
N VAL A 235 5.50 23.32 -9.35
CA VAL A 235 6.06 23.46 -10.72
C VAL A 235 6.20 22.12 -11.43
N ASP A 236 6.58 21.06 -10.70
CA ASP A 236 6.68 19.71 -11.25
C ASP A 236 5.30 19.08 -11.46
N TRP A 237 4.31 19.45 -10.66
CA TRP A 237 2.92 19.03 -10.85
C TRP A 237 2.35 19.62 -12.15
N TYR A 238 2.55 20.91 -12.38
CA TYR A 238 2.13 21.57 -13.62
C TYR A 238 2.89 21.07 -14.86
N ALA A 239 4.04 20.41 -14.69
CA ALA A 239 4.77 19.78 -15.78
C ALA A 239 4.23 18.38 -16.15
N LEU A 240 3.38 17.78 -15.32
CA LEU A 240 2.74 16.50 -15.61
C LEU A 240 1.72 16.65 -16.75
N LYS A 241 1.58 15.59 -17.55
CA LYS A 241 0.49 15.50 -18.54
C LYS A 241 -0.78 15.05 -17.83
N ILE A 242 -1.54 15.99 -17.31
CA ILE A 242 -2.81 15.74 -16.63
C ILE A 242 -3.95 16.19 -17.54
N ASP A 243 -4.77 15.23 -17.97
CA ASP A 243 -5.95 15.50 -18.79
C ASP A 243 -7.08 16.11 -17.95
N GLU A 244 -8.07 16.70 -18.63
CA GLU A 244 -9.24 17.32 -18.00
C GLU A 244 -9.96 16.33 -17.06
N ASN A 245 -10.39 16.79 -15.89
CA ASN A 245 -11.13 16.00 -14.89
C ASN A 245 -10.41 14.70 -14.44
N ALA A 246 -9.12 14.55 -14.70
CA ALA A 246 -8.32 13.41 -14.25
C ALA A 246 -8.40 13.21 -12.72
N ILE A 247 -8.38 14.34 -11.99
CA ILE A 247 -8.60 14.41 -10.56
C ILE A 247 -9.96 15.11 -10.32
N PRO A 248 -10.84 14.57 -9.44
CA PRO A 248 -12.10 15.21 -9.11
C PRO A 248 -11.94 16.63 -8.57
N GLU A 249 -12.92 17.48 -8.85
CA GLU A 249 -12.98 18.84 -8.32
C GLU A 249 -13.06 18.84 -6.78
N GLY A 250 -12.29 19.73 -6.14
CA GLY A 250 -12.22 19.88 -4.69
C GLY A 250 -11.27 18.91 -3.97
N VAL A 251 -10.54 18.07 -4.72
CA VAL A 251 -9.42 17.29 -4.17
C VAL A 251 -8.24 18.21 -3.90
N ILE A 252 -7.71 18.16 -2.68
CA ILE A 252 -6.49 18.87 -2.30
C ILE A 252 -5.29 18.05 -2.78
N ILE A 253 -4.34 18.68 -3.45
CA ILE A 253 -3.09 18.03 -3.86
C ILE A 253 -1.96 18.64 -3.04
N HIS A 254 -1.41 17.88 -2.11
CA HIS A 254 -0.27 18.27 -1.30
C HIS A 254 1.01 18.15 -2.12
N CYS A 255 1.71 19.27 -2.36
CA CYS A 255 3.04 19.30 -2.97
C CYS A 255 4.10 19.76 -1.95
N GLN A 256 5.39 19.57 -2.28
CA GLN A 256 6.51 19.92 -1.39
C GLN A 256 6.52 21.40 -0.97
N ASP A 257 6.05 22.30 -1.84
CA ASP A 257 6.02 23.76 -1.68
C ASP A 257 4.58 24.30 -1.48
N GLY A 258 3.66 23.45 -1.02
CA GLY A 258 2.29 23.80 -0.62
C GLY A 258 1.20 23.20 -1.51
N ASP A 259 -0.04 23.36 -1.08
CA ASP A 259 -1.17 22.63 -1.66
C ASP A 259 -1.70 23.27 -2.96
N LEU A 260 -2.23 22.43 -3.86
CA LEU A 260 -3.08 22.79 -5.00
C LEU A 260 -4.52 22.30 -4.73
N GLY A 261 -5.51 22.82 -5.46
CA GLY A 261 -6.90 22.32 -5.34
C GLY A 261 -7.69 22.88 -4.15
N ARG A 262 -7.13 23.82 -3.37
CA ARG A 262 -7.97 24.87 -2.77
C ARG A 262 -8.57 25.64 -3.95
N SER A 263 -9.80 25.33 -4.32
CA SER A 263 -10.62 26.36 -4.97
C SER A 263 -10.50 27.59 -4.06
N GLU A 264 -10.07 28.73 -4.59
CA GLU A 264 -10.49 30.00 -4.00
C GLU A 264 -11.98 29.83 -3.70
N PRO A 265 -12.46 30.03 -2.46
CA PRO A 265 -13.88 30.19 -2.32
C PRO A 265 -14.22 31.40 -3.20
N GLU A 266 -14.99 31.17 -4.27
CA GLU A 266 -15.65 32.23 -5.00
C GLU A 266 -16.15 33.22 -3.96
N LYS A 267 -15.84 34.50 -4.16
CA LYS A 267 -16.33 35.60 -3.34
C LYS A 267 -17.84 35.48 -3.17
N LYS A 268 -18.26 34.85 -2.08
CA LYS A 268 -19.50 35.13 -1.39
C LYS A 268 -19.11 35.55 0.00
N GLU A 269 -19.25 36.85 0.22
CA GLU A 269 -19.47 37.43 1.53
C GLU A 269 -20.69 36.72 2.14
N GLU A 270 -20.47 35.59 2.81
CA GLU A 270 -21.42 35.06 3.77
C GLU A 270 -20.92 35.46 5.15
N GLU A 271 -21.68 36.38 5.76
CA GLU A 271 -21.53 36.84 7.13
C GLU A 271 -21.70 35.64 8.08
N ASP A 272 -20.59 35.15 8.65
CA ASP A 272 -20.61 34.16 9.74
C ASP A 272 -20.58 34.89 11.11
N PRO A 273 -21.62 34.75 11.95
CA PRO A 273 -21.82 35.60 13.11
C PRO A 273 -21.16 35.00 14.36
N ALA A 274 -19.90 35.33 14.59
CA ALA A 274 -19.28 35.50 15.93
C ALA A 274 -17.78 35.83 15.80
N TYR A 275 -17.43 36.97 15.17
CA TYR A 275 -16.03 37.41 15.12
C TYR A 275 -15.67 38.29 16.30
N ASN A 276 -14.45 38.10 16.80
CA ASN A 276 -13.82 39.08 17.69
C ASN A 276 -13.70 40.40 16.92
N THR A 277 -14.51 41.40 17.29
CA THR A 277 -14.67 42.68 16.59
C THR A 277 -13.54 43.67 16.84
N GLU A 278 -12.48 43.29 17.55
CA GLU A 278 -11.33 44.17 17.76
C GLU A 278 -10.47 44.26 16.50
N VAL A 279 -10.48 45.45 15.89
CA VAL A 279 -9.59 45.79 14.79
C VAL A 279 -8.15 45.85 15.32
N LEU A 280 -7.33 44.85 14.99
CA LEU A 280 -5.91 44.82 15.33
C LEU A 280 -5.18 46.04 14.73
N THR A 281 -4.35 46.69 15.55
CA THR A 281 -3.45 47.75 15.10
C THR A 281 -2.35 47.20 14.18
N ASP A 282 -1.76 48.04 13.32
CA ASP A 282 -0.63 47.64 12.45
C ASP A 282 0.55 47.07 13.25
N LYS A 283 0.76 47.57 14.48
CA LYS A 283 1.79 47.04 15.40
C LYS A 283 1.48 45.61 15.84
N GLN A 284 0.22 45.30 16.16
CA GLN A 284 -0.19 43.95 16.54
C GLN A 284 -0.08 42.99 15.35
N LYS A 285 -0.52 43.41 14.15
CA LYS A 285 -0.36 42.62 12.92
C LYS A 285 1.11 42.32 12.61
N ALA A 286 1.99 43.32 12.78
CA ALA A 286 3.43 43.13 12.60
C ALA A 286 4.04 42.14 13.60
N LEU A 287 3.54 42.11 14.85
CA LEU A 287 3.95 41.10 15.85
C LEU A 287 3.49 39.70 15.45
N ILE A 288 2.21 39.53 15.09
CA ILE A 288 1.69 38.23 14.64
C ILE A 288 2.49 37.71 13.43
N GLN A 289 2.74 38.56 12.43
CA GLN A 289 3.56 38.21 11.28
C GLN A 289 5.00 37.81 11.70
N ALA A 290 5.59 38.49 12.69
CA ALA A 290 6.90 38.14 13.21
C ALA A 290 6.91 36.78 13.91
N PHE A 291 5.83 36.39 14.59
CA PHE A 291 5.69 35.05 15.15
C PHE A 291 5.61 33.97 14.06
N VAL A 292 4.87 34.22 12.98
CA VAL A 292 4.84 33.30 11.83
C VAL A 292 6.24 33.18 11.19
N LYS A 293 6.95 34.30 10.97
CA LYS A 293 8.34 34.29 10.47
C LYS A 293 9.27 33.48 11.38
N ARG A 294 9.07 33.55 12.70
CA ARG A 294 9.82 32.74 13.67
C ARG A 294 9.65 31.24 13.40
N MET A 295 8.43 30.78 13.11
CA MET A 295 8.18 29.36 12.81
C MET A 295 8.93 28.92 11.54
N TYR A 296 8.89 29.71 10.46
CA TYR A 296 9.66 29.41 9.25
C TYR A 296 11.17 29.39 9.50
N THR A 297 11.69 30.40 10.19
CA THR A 297 13.15 30.58 10.34
C THR A 297 13.77 29.65 11.38
N LYS A 298 13.06 29.32 12.47
CA LYS A 298 13.60 28.47 13.56
C LYS A 298 13.18 27.02 13.47
N CYS A 299 11.98 26.73 12.98
CA CYS A 299 11.52 25.34 12.80
C CYS A 299 11.97 24.82 11.42
N LEU A 300 11.62 25.55 10.35
CA LEU A 300 11.91 25.11 8.99
C LEU A 300 13.29 25.52 8.47
N GLU A 301 14.00 26.41 9.18
CA GLU A 301 15.32 26.94 8.81
C GLU A 301 15.35 27.60 7.42
N ARG A 302 14.27 28.29 7.06
CA ARG A 302 14.17 29.06 5.82
C ARG A 302 13.37 30.34 5.99
N GLU A 303 13.52 31.24 5.03
CA GLU A 303 12.61 32.39 4.91
C GLU A 303 11.23 31.93 4.40
N PRO A 304 10.13 32.55 4.88
CA PRO A 304 8.82 32.28 4.34
C PRO A 304 8.68 32.83 2.93
N ASP A 305 7.93 32.12 2.09
CA ASP A 305 7.36 32.70 0.88
C ASP A 305 6.21 33.66 1.24
N ALA A 306 5.90 34.58 0.32
CA ALA A 306 4.92 35.64 0.58
C ALA A 306 3.50 35.11 0.84
N GLU A 307 3.15 33.98 0.22
CA GLU A 307 1.83 33.37 0.31
C GLU A 307 1.63 32.66 1.65
N GLY A 308 2.56 31.79 2.03
CA GLY A 308 2.55 31.09 3.31
C GLY A 308 2.62 32.05 4.49
N LEU A 309 3.44 33.10 4.41
CA LEU A 309 3.47 34.15 5.43
C LEU A 309 2.12 34.84 5.58
N TYR A 310 1.47 35.18 4.46
CA TYR A 310 0.17 35.85 4.46
C TYR A 310 -0.93 34.95 5.03
N ASP A 311 -1.02 33.69 4.60
CA ASP A 311 -2.09 32.76 5.03
C ASP A 311 -2.03 32.54 6.55
N TRP A 312 -0.89 32.09 7.07
CA TRP A 312 -0.73 31.83 8.50
C TRP A 312 -0.96 33.07 9.36
N THR A 313 -0.48 34.25 8.91
CA THR A 313 -0.69 35.51 9.61
C THR A 313 -2.17 35.88 9.64
N SER A 314 -2.86 35.78 8.50
CA SER A 314 -4.28 36.10 8.35
C SER A 314 -5.17 35.21 9.22
N GLN A 315 -4.82 33.92 9.36
CA GLN A 315 -5.59 33.00 10.21
C GLN A 315 -5.44 33.31 11.70
N LEU A 316 -4.25 33.68 12.16
CA LEU A 316 -4.01 34.13 13.54
C LEU A 316 -4.69 35.48 13.82
N GLU A 317 -4.57 36.45 12.91
CA GLU A 317 -5.23 37.76 13.02
C GLU A 317 -6.75 37.63 13.17
N LYS A 318 -7.33 36.67 12.46
CA LYS A 318 -8.76 36.37 12.46
C LYS A 318 -9.18 35.44 13.60
N GLY A 319 -8.24 34.97 14.43
CA GLY A 319 -8.51 34.00 15.50
C GLY A 319 -9.03 32.65 15.02
N ARG A 320 -8.82 32.29 13.74
CA ARG A 320 -9.22 31.00 13.16
C ARG A 320 -8.37 29.85 13.66
N ILE A 321 -7.12 30.15 13.99
CA ILE A 321 -6.16 29.26 14.59
C ILE A 321 -5.49 29.98 15.76
N ASP A 322 -4.94 29.19 16.67
CA ASP A 322 -4.13 29.66 17.80
C ASP A 322 -2.67 29.21 17.65
N GLY A 323 -1.82 29.58 18.61
CA GLY A 323 -0.41 29.20 18.62
C GLY A 323 -0.18 27.69 18.64
N ALA A 324 -1.05 26.92 19.29
CA ALA A 324 -0.97 25.46 19.36
C ALA A 324 -1.27 24.81 18.00
N ALA A 325 -2.30 25.28 17.31
CA ALA A 325 -2.65 24.85 15.96
C ALA A 325 -1.53 25.20 14.95
N LEU A 326 -0.96 26.41 15.06
CA LEU A 326 0.20 26.81 14.25
C LEU A 326 1.42 25.91 14.52
N ALA A 327 1.76 25.69 15.79
CA ALA A 327 2.87 24.82 16.20
C ALA A 327 2.74 23.41 15.63
N ARG A 328 1.53 22.83 15.72
CA ARG A 328 1.21 21.53 15.14
C ARG A 328 1.39 21.52 13.62
N GLY A 329 0.93 22.56 12.92
CA GLY A 329 1.05 22.67 11.46
C GLY A 329 2.50 22.71 10.97
N PHE A 330 3.37 23.46 11.65
CA PHE A 330 4.78 23.56 11.28
C PHE A 330 5.59 22.32 11.67
N VAL A 331 5.47 21.87 12.92
CA VAL A 331 6.25 20.74 13.43
C VAL A 331 5.79 19.41 12.81
N GLY A 332 4.51 19.31 12.46
CA GLY A 332 3.94 18.18 11.72
C GLY A 332 4.05 18.31 10.19
N SER A 333 4.72 19.35 9.68
CA SER A 333 4.82 19.57 8.23
C SER A 333 5.71 18.52 7.55
N PRO A 334 5.47 18.24 6.25
CA PRO A 334 6.38 17.44 5.43
C PRO A 334 7.82 17.97 5.44
N GLU A 335 8.03 19.28 5.58
CA GLU A 335 9.36 19.89 5.62
C GLU A 335 10.17 19.42 6.83
N ILE A 336 9.56 19.38 8.03
CA ILE A 336 10.21 18.81 9.23
C ILE A 336 10.40 17.31 9.09
N TYR A 337 9.44 16.63 8.47
CA TYR A 337 9.54 15.20 8.18
C TYR A 337 10.75 14.87 7.28
N TYR A 338 10.96 15.62 6.20
CA TYR A 338 12.05 15.39 5.24
C TYR A 338 13.43 15.74 5.81
N LYS A 339 13.51 16.56 6.86
CA LYS A 339 14.77 16.76 7.59
C LYS A 339 15.26 15.49 8.29
N ASN A 340 14.40 14.48 8.47
CA ASN A 340 14.71 13.19 9.09
C ASN A 340 15.45 13.34 10.44
N LEU A 341 15.02 14.32 11.25
CA LEU A 341 15.67 14.67 12.51
C LEU A 341 15.70 13.45 13.43
N ASN A 342 16.84 13.17 14.03
CA ASN A 342 16.93 12.24 15.16
C ASN A 342 16.27 12.87 16.41
N ASP A 343 16.11 12.09 17.49
CA ASP A 343 15.40 12.58 18.68
C ASP A 343 16.12 13.74 19.37
N ASP A 344 17.46 13.77 19.32
CA ASP A 344 18.29 14.84 19.87
C ASP A 344 18.12 16.14 19.08
N GLU A 345 18.20 16.07 17.75
CA GLU A 345 17.98 17.19 16.83
C GLU A 345 16.54 17.71 16.89
N TYR A 346 15.56 16.80 17.05
CA TYR A 346 14.17 17.17 17.24
C TYR A 346 13.98 17.99 18.52
N MET A 347 14.62 17.58 19.61
CA MET A 347 14.59 18.34 20.86
C MET A 347 15.22 19.72 20.68
N ASP A 348 16.38 19.81 20.03
CA ASP A 348 17.05 21.08 19.77
C ASP A 348 16.15 22.04 18.99
N MET A 349 15.53 21.56 17.91
CA MET A 349 14.59 22.34 17.11
C MET A 349 13.42 22.87 17.97
N LEU A 350 12.85 22.04 18.85
CA LEU A 350 11.74 22.46 19.73
C LEU A 350 12.15 23.56 20.70
N TYR A 351 13.30 23.42 21.39
CA TYR A 351 13.79 24.43 22.34
C TYR A 351 14.08 25.78 21.65
N HIS A 352 14.74 25.74 20.50
CA HIS A 352 15.01 26.94 19.71
C HIS A 352 13.73 27.61 19.22
N THR A 353 12.78 26.81 18.71
CA THR A 353 11.53 27.32 18.12
C THR A 353 10.60 27.88 19.20
N PHE A 354 10.37 27.14 20.28
CA PHE A 354 9.30 27.46 21.23
C PHE A 354 9.75 28.24 22.46
N PHE A 355 11.06 28.23 22.80
CA PHE A 355 11.58 28.93 23.99
C PHE A 355 12.72 29.93 23.69
N ASP A 356 13.20 29.99 22.44
CA ASP A 356 14.30 30.89 22.02
C ASP A 356 15.60 30.74 22.80
N ARG A 357 15.91 29.51 23.21
CA ARG A 357 17.09 29.19 24.00
C ARG A 357 17.62 27.81 23.67
N GLU A 358 18.87 27.59 24.04
CA GLU A 358 19.45 26.25 24.06
C GLU A 358 18.70 25.36 25.08
N PRO A 359 18.59 24.04 24.81
CA PRO A 359 18.06 23.10 25.76
C PRO A 359 18.87 23.09 27.05
N ASP A 360 18.19 23.13 28.18
CA ASP A 360 18.82 22.79 29.44
C ASP A 360 19.11 21.27 29.48
N PRO A 361 20.29 20.83 29.96
CA PRO A 361 20.68 19.42 29.90
C PRO A 361 19.69 18.46 30.58
N GLU A 362 19.08 18.91 31.69
CA GLU A 362 18.16 18.10 32.48
C GLU A 362 16.81 17.91 31.78
N GLY A 363 16.23 18.99 31.23
CA GLY A 363 14.99 18.96 30.48
C GLY A 363 15.11 18.20 29.16
N LYS A 364 16.21 18.39 28.42
CA LYS A 364 16.48 17.60 27.20
C LYS A 364 16.60 16.11 27.53
N ALA A 365 17.36 15.76 28.58
CA ALA A 365 17.49 14.37 29.02
C ALA A 365 16.16 13.76 29.45
N TYR A 366 15.29 14.52 30.13
CA TYR A 366 13.94 14.08 30.49
C TYR A 366 13.13 13.73 29.23
N TRP A 367 13.02 14.64 28.27
CA TRP A 367 12.23 14.39 27.05
C TRP A 367 12.78 13.28 26.17
N LEU A 368 14.11 13.16 26.04
CA LEU A 368 14.74 12.03 25.36
C LEU A 368 14.45 10.70 26.06
N SER A 369 14.43 10.69 27.39
CA SER A 369 14.02 9.52 28.17
C SER A 369 12.55 9.16 27.93
N GLU A 370 11.67 10.14 27.84
CA GLU A 370 10.25 9.91 27.52
C GLU A 370 10.07 9.37 26.10
N LEU A 371 10.81 9.90 25.11
CA LEU A 371 10.83 9.36 23.74
C LEU A 371 11.32 7.91 23.71
N GLN A 372 12.38 7.59 24.47
CA GLN A 372 12.86 6.21 24.63
C GLN A 372 11.85 5.28 25.31
N LYS A 373 11.08 5.80 26.27
CA LYS A 373 9.95 5.08 26.89
C LYS A 373 8.72 4.99 25.97
N GLY A 374 8.77 5.64 24.82
CA GLY A 374 7.74 5.55 23.78
C GLY A 374 6.73 6.70 23.76
N ARG A 375 6.96 7.80 24.48
CA ARG A 375 6.20 9.05 24.29
C ARG A 375 6.38 9.50 22.82
N SER A 376 5.30 9.90 22.15
CA SER A 376 5.38 10.34 20.75
C SER A 376 6.00 11.73 20.65
N ARG A 377 6.58 12.06 19.49
CA ARG A 377 7.06 13.43 19.20
C ARG A 377 5.93 14.47 19.32
N VAL A 378 4.71 14.12 18.95
CA VAL A 378 3.51 14.95 19.14
C VAL A 378 3.21 15.14 20.64
N GLY A 379 3.35 14.11 21.46
CA GLY A 379 3.18 14.22 22.92
C GLY A 379 4.29 15.03 23.59
N VAL A 380 5.52 15.01 23.04
CA VAL A 380 6.59 15.95 23.44
C VAL A 380 6.22 17.38 23.05
N LEU A 381 5.81 17.61 21.79
CA LEU A 381 5.35 18.91 21.32
C LEU A 381 4.19 19.46 22.17
N SER A 382 3.23 18.62 22.55
CA SER A 382 2.14 18.99 23.47
C SER A 382 2.69 19.51 24.80
N GLY A 383 3.72 18.87 25.36
CA GLY A 383 4.40 19.36 26.56
C GLY A 383 5.01 20.75 26.41
N PHE A 384 5.60 21.05 25.25
CA PHE A 384 6.14 22.38 24.94
C PHE A 384 5.02 23.41 24.76
N VAL A 385 4.01 23.09 23.95
CA VAL A 385 2.89 23.96 23.62
C VAL A 385 2.01 24.24 24.85
N ASN A 386 1.89 23.30 25.79
CA ASN A 386 1.14 23.48 27.04
C ASN A 386 1.97 24.07 28.19
N SER A 387 3.23 24.39 27.95
CA SER A 387 4.09 25.00 28.96
C SER A 387 3.75 26.48 29.20
N ARG A 388 4.14 26.98 30.37
CA ARG A 388 4.06 28.40 30.69
C ARG A 388 4.98 29.23 29.79
N GLU A 389 6.18 28.73 29.47
CA GLU A 389 7.12 29.42 28.59
C GLU A 389 6.53 29.69 27.20
N PHE A 390 5.82 28.71 26.61
CA PHE A 390 5.14 28.94 25.33
C PHE A 390 3.94 29.90 25.46
N SER A 391 3.25 29.91 26.61
CA SER A 391 2.22 30.91 26.90
C SER A 391 2.79 32.33 26.91
N ASP A 392 3.88 32.52 27.65
CA ASP A 392 4.54 33.82 27.76
C ASP A 392 5.07 34.29 26.38
N LEU A 393 5.56 33.37 25.56
CA LEU A 393 5.95 33.65 24.17
C LEU A 393 4.73 34.09 23.34
N CYS A 394 3.61 33.38 23.41
CA CYS A 394 2.38 33.75 22.69
C CYS A 394 1.88 35.14 23.10
N ASP A 395 1.91 35.44 24.40
CA ASP A 395 1.49 36.74 24.95
C ASP A 395 2.36 37.89 24.41
N GLN A 396 3.67 37.67 24.24
CA GLN A 396 4.59 38.66 23.65
C GLN A 396 4.19 39.07 22.23
N TYR A 397 3.63 38.14 21.46
CA TYR A 397 3.20 38.36 20.08
C TYR A 397 1.71 38.67 19.94
N GLY A 398 0.96 38.68 21.05
CA GLY A 398 -0.48 38.98 21.06
C GLY A 398 -1.34 37.89 20.39
N ILE A 399 -0.89 36.62 20.44
CA ILE A 399 -1.64 35.48 19.90
C ILE A 399 -2.23 34.66 21.04
N ALA A 400 -3.43 34.10 20.83
CA ALA A 400 -3.95 33.10 21.75
C ALA A 400 -3.05 31.86 21.69
N ARG A 401 -2.61 31.35 22.85
CA ARG A 401 -1.76 30.15 22.91
C ARG A 401 -2.46 28.90 22.36
N GLY A 402 -3.75 28.73 22.63
CA GLY A 402 -4.47 27.49 22.37
C GLY A 402 -4.17 26.40 23.39
N THR A 403 -4.55 25.15 23.14
CA THR A 403 -4.15 23.97 23.91
C THR A 403 -3.92 22.81 22.97
N MET A 404 -2.97 21.94 23.31
CA MET A 404 -2.71 20.74 22.53
C MET A 404 -2.94 19.52 23.41
N GLU A 405 -3.92 18.67 23.12
CA GLU A 405 -4.10 17.44 23.91
C GLU A 405 -2.83 16.56 23.84
N GLU A 406 -2.49 15.88 24.96
CA GLU A 406 -1.30 15.03 25.03
C GLU A 406 -1.35 13.84 24.07
N ASP A 407 -2.54 13.42 23.64
CA ASP A 407 -2.74 12.20 22.86
C ASP A 407 -2.90 12.42 21.36
N GLY A 408 -3.64 13.41 20.88
CA GLY A 408 -3.88 13.65 19.45
C GLY A 408 -4.51 12.48 18.66
N SER A 409 -4.61 11.27 19.23
CA SER A 409 -5.50 10.17 18.93
C SER A 409 -5.32 9.08 20.00
N SER A 410 -6.39 8.35 20.28
CA SER A 410 -6.47 7.20 21.18
C SER A 410 -5.65 5.95 20.73
N LEU A 411 -4.55 6.12 19.99
CA LEU A 411 -3.98 5.08 19.12
C LEU A 411 -2.46 4.90 19.22
N TYR A 412 -1.86 5.08 20.41
CA TYR A 412 -0.43 4.80 20.60
C TYR A 412 -0.15 3.83 21.75
N ASN A 413 0.45 2.70 21.36
CA ASN A 413 0.87 1.60 22.21
C ASN A 413 2.39 1.43 22.10
N ALA A 414 3.12 1.72 23.18
CA ALA A 414 4.58 1.64 23.19
C ALA A 414 5.10 0.23 22.86
N GLY A 415 4.36 -0.81 23.24
CA GLY A 415 4.66 -2.19 22.90
C GLY A 415 4.56 -2.46 21.38
N ALA A 416 3.49 -1.97 20.74
CA ALA A 416 3.32 -2.05 19.29
C ALA A 416 4.45 -1.34 18.54
N ARG A 417 4.81 -0.13 18.99
CA ARG A 417 5.89 0.65 18.38
C ARG A 417 7.24 -0.04 18.48
N ASN A 418 7.56 -0.56 19.67
CA ASN A 418 8.80 -1.31 19.90
C ASN A 418 8.85 -2.61 19.07
N PHE A 419 7.70 -3.27 18.88
CA PHE A 419 7.61 -4.41 17.98
C PHE A 419 7.94 -4.02 16.52
N VAL A 420 7.38 -2.92 16.01
CA VAL A 420 7.69 -2.40 14.66
C VAL A 420 9.16 -2.03 14.53
N LEU A 421 9.75 -1.38 15.53
CA LEU A 421 11.17 -1.04 15.53
C LEU A 421 12.07 -2.29 15.45
N ARG A 422 11.72 -3.38 16.16
CA ARG A 422 12.44 -4.65 16.04
C ARG A 422 12.33 -5.25 14.65
N LEU A 423 11.18 -5.10 13.97
CA LEU A 423 11.02 -5.58 12.59
C LEU A 423 11.98 -4.87 11.64
N TYR A 424 12.09 -3.54 11.71
CA TYR A 424 13.08 -2.82 10.92
C TYR A 424 14.51 -3.25 11.26
N GLN A 425 14.86 -3.29 12.54
CA GLN A 425 16.22 -3.52 12.98
C GLN A 425 16.72 -4.94 12.71
N VAL A 426 15.86 -5.95 12.89
CA VAL A 426 16.25 -7.36 12.80
C VAL A 426 15.93 -7.92 11.42
N ALA A 427 14.70 -7.71 10.92
CA ALA A 427 14.32 -8.24 9.62
C ALA A 427 15.10 -7.49 8.53
N LEU A 428 15.09 -6.17 8.53
CA LEU A 428 15.64 -5.37 7.43
C LEU A 428 17.09 -4.92 7.65
N ASP A 429 17.68 -5.21 8.81
CA ASP A 429 19.05 -4.81 9.18
C ASP A 429 19.31 -3.30 9.05
N ARG A 430 18.28 -2.49 9.37
CA ARG A 430 18.38 -1.03 9.32
C ARG A 430 17.48 -0.37 10.34
N ARG A 431 17.73 0.92 10.58
CA ARG A 431 16.80 1.75 11.32
C ARG A 431 15.55 2.00 10.48
N GLY A 432 14.38 1.84 11.09
CA GLY A 432 13.12 2.24 10.46
C GLY A 432 13.03 3.75 10.34
N GLU A 433 12.56 4.22 9.18
CA GLU A 433 12.25 5.62 8.98
C GLU A 433 11.11 6.02 9.95
N ALA A 434 11.15 7.25 10.48
CA ALA A 434 10.15 7.70 11.46
C ALA A 434 8.71 7.50 10.95
N MET A 435 8.43 7.86 9.68
CA MET A 435 7.11 7.64 9.06
C MET A 435 6.73 6.17 8.98
N GLY A 436 7.64 5.31 8.54
CA GLY A 436 7.35 3.88 8.41
C GLY A 436 7.03 3.26 9.77
N VAL A 437 7.79 3.62 10.80
CA VAL A 437 7.55 3.17 12.17
C VAL A 437 6.18 3.65 12.67
N GLU A 438 5.84 4.92 12.48
CA GLU A 438 4.57 5.47 12.97
C GLU A 438 3.35 4.92 12.19
N ASP A 439 3.45 4.74 10.87
CA ASP A 439 2.37 4.17 10.05
C ASP A 439 2.08 2.71 10.43
N TRP A 440 3.10 1.86 10.51
CA TRP A 440 2.93 0.46 10.93
C TRP A 440 2.39 0.36 12.36
N THR A 441 2.85 1.23 13.26
CA THR A 441 2.37 1.30 14.64
C THR A 441 0.90 1.70 14.69
N HIS A 442 0.51 2.71 13.93
CA HIS A 442 -0.88 3.16 13.84
C HIS A 442 -1.81 2.04 13.34
N ARG A 443 -1.41 1.31 12.30
CA ARG A 443 -2.18 0.18 11.75
C ARG A 443 -2.39 -0.94 12.77
N ILE A 444 -1.39 -1.21 13.61
CA ILE A 444 -1.50 -2.18 14.71
C ILE A 444 -2.49 -1.69 15.76
N ASN A 445 -2.36 -0.43 16.18
CA ASN A 445 -3.13 0.12 17.29
C ASN A 445 -4.61 0.31 16.95
N THR A 446 -4.90 0.65 15.70
CA THR A 446 -6.28 0.76 15.18
C THR A 446 -6.92 -0.59 14.87
N GLY A 447 -6.16 -1.69 14.93
CA GLY A 447 -6.63 -2.99 14.48
C GLY A 447 -6.81 -3.11 12.97
N GLN A 448 -6.34 -2.13 12.18
CA GLN A 448 -6.31 -2.23 10.71
C GLN A 448 -5.44 -3.40 10.25
N MET A 449 -4.38 -3.71 11.00
CA MET A 449 -3.53 -4.88 10.77
C MET A 449 -3.15 -5.53 12.10
N SER A 450 -3.12 -6.86 12.16
CA SER A 450 -2.55 -7.52 13.34
C SER A 450 -1.02 -7.43 13.33
N PRO A 451 -0.35 -7.48 14.50
CA PRO A 451 1.11 -7.55 14.60
C PRO A 451 1.71 -8.66 13.73
N THR A 452 1.02 -9.79 13.60
CA THR A 452 1.43 -10.91 12.75
C THR A 452 1.43 -10.54 11.26
N ILE A 453 0.40 -9.84 10.78
CA ILE A 453 0.34 -9.42 9.38
C ILE A 453 1.43 -8.36 9.11
N VAL A 454 1.65 -7.44 10.05
CA VAL A 454 2.74 -6.46 9.92
C VAL A 454 4.11 -7.15 9.90
N ALA A 455 4.40 -8.10 10.80
CA ALA A 455 5.65 -8.86 10.72
C ALA A 455 5.80 -9.59 9.38
N ARG A 456 4.71 -10.19 8.87
CA ARG A 456 4.72 -10.86 7.57
C ARG A 456 5.11 -9.92 6.43
N THR A 457 4.64 -8.67 6.42
CA THR A 457 5.03 -7.72 5.35
C THR A 457 6.53 -7.44 5.34
N PHE A 458 7.20 -7.46 6.50
CA PHE A 458 8.64 -7.29 6.61
C PHE A 458 9.40 -8.54 6.15
N PHE A 459 9.00 -9.73 6.61
CA PHE A 459 9.66 -10.99 6.26
C PHE A 459 9.41 -11.42 4.80
N ASP A 460 8.29 -11.03 4.21
CA ASP A 460 7.97 -11.28 2.80
C ASP A 460 8.47 -10.14 1.88
N SER A 461 9.07 -9.09 2.44
CA SER A 461 9.62 -7.98 1.66
C SER A 461 10.81 -8.43 0.81
N LEU A 462 10.97 -7.81 -0.36
CA LEU A 462 12.13 -8.05 -1.21
C LEU A 462 13.45 -7.74 -0.46
N GLU A 463 13.43 -6.74 0.41
CA GLU A 463 14.55 -6.36 1.25
C GLU A 463 14.99 -7.51 2.17
N TYR A 464 14.05 -8.18 2.84
CA TYR A 464 14.36 -9.38 3.64
C TYR A 464 14.78 -10.57 2.77
N MET A 465 14.05 -10.82 1.68
CA MET A 465 14.29 -11.98 0.82
C MET A 465 15.67 -11.93 0.13
N ASN A 466 16.16 -10.73 -0.21
CA ASN A 466 17.49 -10.52 -0.77
C ASN A 466 18.64 -10.78 0.22
N LYS A 467 18.36 -10.89 1.52
CA LYS A 467 19.36 -11.30 2.52
C LYS A 467 19.75 -12.78 2.37
N HIS A 468 18.97 -13.57 1.62
CA HIS A 468 19.19 -15.03 1.43
C HIS A 468 19.48 -15.77 2.75
N THR A 469 18.74 -15.44 3.81
CA THR A 469 18.98 -15.97 5.16
C THR A 469 18.96 -17.49 5.16
N THR A 470 19.79 -18.14 5.98
CA THR A 470 19.69 -19.60 6.18
C THR A 470 18.47 -19.94 7.04
N ASN A 471 18.10 -21.22 7.15
CA ASN A 471 17.00 -21.64 8.03
C ASN A 471 17.30 -21.30 9.50
N GLU A 472 18.55 -21.42 9.94
CA GLU A 472 19.00 -21.07 11.29
C GLU A 472 18.88 -19.56 11.53
N ALA A 473 19.35 -18.74 10.60
CA ALA A 473 19.28 -17.28 10.71
C ALA A 473 17.82 -16.79 10.67
N TYR A 474 16.99 -17.38 9.81
CA TYR A 474 15.56 -17.07 9.75
C TYR A 474 14.86 -17.34 11.09
N VAL A 475 15.14 -18.49 11.72
CA VAL A 475 14.58 -18.82 13.04
C VAL A 475 15.08 -17.85 14.10
N GLU A 476 16.37 -17.45 14.08
CA GLU A 476 16.90 -16.44 15.01
C GLU A 476 16.21 -15.08 14.86
N ASP A 477 16.00 -14.61 13.62
CA ASP A 477 15.29 -13.36 13.35
C ASP A 477 13.85 -13.40 13.89
N LEU A 478 13.16 -14.54 13.76
CA LEU A 478 11.81 -14.72 14.32
C LEU A 478 11.80 -14.63 15.86
N TYR A 479 12.76 -15.26 16.54
CA TYR A 479 12.89 -15.15 17.99
C TYR A 479 13.13 -13.70 18.44
N LEU A 480 14.03 -12.99 17.77
CA LEU A 480 14.38 -11.61 18.11
C LEU A 480 13.23 -10.64 17.82
N THR A 481 12.49 -10.83 16.73
CA THR A 481 11.37 -9.95 16.35
C THR A 481 10.11 -10.23 17.18
N PHE A 482 9.58 -11.46 17.09
CA PHE A 482 8.33 -11.84 17.76
C PHE A 482 8.49 -11.87 19.28
N LEU A 483 9.56 -12.49 19.78
CA LEU A 483 9.71 -12.76 21.22
C LEU A 483 10.65 -11.79 21.94
N GLY A 484 11.36 -10.92 21.20
CA GLY A 484 12.25 -9.92 21.79
C GLY A 484 13.48 -10.51 22.51
N ARG A 485 13.84 -11.78 22.23
CA ARG A 485 14.93 -12.48 22.90
C ARG A 485 15.65 -13.46 21.98
N LYS A 486 16.86 -13.88 22.35
CA LYS A 486 17.58 -14.94 21.64
C LYS A 486 16.92 -16.31 21.89
N PRO A 487 17.00 -17.25 20.93
CA PRO A 487 16.50 -18.60 21.13
C PRO A 487 17.34 -19.39 22.14
N ASP A 488 16.70 -20.31 22.86
CA ASP A 488 17.41 -21.42 23.49
C ASP A 488 17.78 -22.49 22.44
N VAL A 489 18.80 -23.29 22.74
CA VAL A 489 19.36 -24.27 21.79
C VAL A 489 18.31 -25.29 21.33
N ASN A 490 17.49 -25.80 22.25
CA ASN A 490 16.51 -26.85 21.95
C ASN A 490 15.36 -26.29 21.11
N GLY A 491 14.84 -25.12 21.49
CA GLY A 491 13.80 -24.41 20.76
C GLY A 491 14.24 -24.01 19.35
N LYS A 492 15.49 -23.54 19.19
CA LYS A 492 16.05 -23.25 17.86
C LYS A 492 16.09 -24.50 16.99
N ASN A 493 16.70 -25.58 17.50
CA ASN A 493 16.88 -26.81 16.74
C ASN A 493 15.54 -27.40 16.30
N ALA A 494 14.54 -27.41 17.17
CA ALA A 494 13.21 -27.93 16.84
C ALA A 494 12.53 -27.19 15.67
N TRP A 495 12.68 -25.86 15.59
CA TRP A 495 12.12 -25.08 14.47
C TRP A 495 12.94 -25.24 13.19
N VAL A 496 14.28 -25.28 13.30
CA VAL A 496 15.18 -25.50 12.17
C VAL A 496 14.96 -26.88 11.56
N ASP A 497 14.79 -27.92 12.38
CA ASP A 497 14.54 -29.28 11.91
C ASP A 497 13.22 -29.39 11.14
N LYS A 498 12.19 -28.63 11.54
CA LYS A 498 10.93 -28.55 10.79
C LYS A 498 11.11 -27.92 9.41
N LEU A 499 11.90 -26.84 9.30
CA LEU A 499 12.25 -26.23 8.01
C LEU A 499 13.03 -27.22 7.14
N ASN A 500 14.03 -27.88 7.71
CA ASN A 500 14.87 -28.85 7.01
C ASN A 500 14.06 -30.09 6.58
N SER A 501 12.98 -30.40 7.29
CA SER A 501 12.04 -31.49 6.96
C SER A 501 10.91 -31.06 6.00
N GLY A 502 10.97 -29.85 5.44
CA GLY A 502 10.07 -29.39 4.37
C GLY A 502 8.94 -28.45 4.81
N SER A 503 8.88 -28.03 6.07
CA SER A 503 7.97 -26.94 6.47
C SER A 503 8.38 -25.63 5.80
N SER A 504 7.40 -24.84 5.37
CA SER A 504 7.64 -23.51 4.80
C SER A 504 7.99 -22.48 5.87
N ARG A 505 8.71 -21.43 5.48
CA ARG A 505 9.00 -20.29 6.36
C ARG A 505 7.73 -19.65 6.93
N GLN A 506 6.68 -19.55 6.12
CA GLN A 506 5.39 -18.99 6.55
C GLN A 506 4.71 -19.85 7.62
N GLU A 507 4.80 -21.18 7.54
CA GLU A 507 4.29 -22.08 8.59
C GLU A 507 5.06 -21.91 9.90
N ILE A 508 6.39 -21.76 9.84
CA ILE A 508 7.20 -21.51 11.03
C ILE A 508 6.84 -20.18 11.67
N MET A 509 6.77 -19.10 10.89
CA MET A 509 6.38 -17.78 11.41
C MET A 509 4.95 -17.80 11.99
N THR A 510 4.03 -18.53 11.37
CA THR A 510 2.68 -18.74 11.93
C THR A 510 2.78 -19.46 13.28
N GLY A 511 3.66 -20.45 13.42
CA GLY A 511 3.96 -21.09 14.70
C GLY A 511 4.46 -20.14 15.80
N PHE A 512 5.30 -19.14 15.46
CA PHE A 512 5.71 -18.09 16.40
C PHE A 512 4.56 -17.17 16.76
N ALA A 513 3.80 -16.71 15.76
CA ALA A 513 2.64 -15.85 15.93
C ALA A 513 1.53 -16.52 16.78
N ASP A 514 1.37 -17.83 16.66
CA ASP A 514 0.38 -18.58 17.43
C ASP A 514 0.85 -19.04 18.80
N SER A 515 2.14 -18.86 19.10
CA SER A 515 2.73 -19.26 20.37
C SER A 515 2.06 -18.51 21.54
N LYS A 516 1.92 -19.22 22.66
CA LYS A 516 1.41 -18.63 23.91
C LYS A 516 2.28 -17.45 24.36
N GLU A 517 3.59 -17.55 24.14
CA GLU A 517 4.54 -16.50 24.51
C GLU A 517 4.30 -15.22 23.72
N PHE A 518 4.18 -15.30 22.38
CA PHE A 518 3.88 -14.12 21.57
C PHE A 518 2.51 -13.51 21.92
N LYS A 519 1.48 -14.35 22.11
CA LYS A 519 0.15 -13.89 22.53
C LYS A 519 0.18 -13.17 23.88
N ASN A 520 0.99 -13.65 24.83
CA ASN A 520 1.18 -12.97 26.12
C ASN A 520 1.88 -11.61 25.93
N ILE A 521 2.93 -11.54 25.11
CA ILE A 521 3.62 -10.27 24.81
C ILE A 521 2.66 -9.27 24.15
N MET A 522 1.84 -9.71 23.20
CA MET A 522 0.83 -8.84 22.58
C MET A 522 -0.24 -8.39 23.60
N ALA A 523 -0.66 -9.29 24.49
CA ALA A 523 -1.61 -8.96 25.56
C ALA A 523 -1.03 -7.95 26.57
N GLU A 524 0.27 -8.03 26.90
CA GLU A 524 0.98 -7.03 27.71
C GLU A 524 0.98 -5.66 27.05
N TYR A 525 0.98 -5.64 25.71
CA TYR A 525 0.86 -4.41 24.95
C TYR A 525 -0.59 -3.92 24.94
N GLY A 526 -1.59 -4.75 25.28
CA GLY A 526 -3.01 -4.41 25.13
C GLY A 526 -3.56 -4.67 23.72
N LEU A 527 -2.87 -5.52 22.95
CA LEU A 527 -3.28 -5.98 21.63
C LEU A 527 -3.91 -7.38 21.73
N LYS A 528 -4.85 -7.68 20.83
CA LYS A 528 -5.56 -8.96 20.76
C LYS A 528 -4.95 -9.92 19.76
#